data_AF-A0AAY4EIG1-F1
#
_entry.id   AF-A0AAY4EIG1-F1
#
_cell.length_a   1.000
_cell.length_b   1.000
_cell.length_c   1.000
_cell.angle_alpha   90.00
_cell.angle_beta   90.00
_cell.angle_gamma   90.00
#
_symmetry.space_group_name_H-M   'P 1'
#
loop_
_entity.id
_entity.type
_entity.pdbx_description
1 polymer ?
#
loop_
_entity_poly.entity_id
_entity_poly.type
_entity_poly.pdbx_seq_one_letter_code
_entity_poly.pdbx_strand_id
1 'polypeptide(L)'
;MNRWRQSVGEIQARQRQVTECERAQVALSKVTACFQQMASSLGSDSDGSSLREELAETRALAHKICTGLHRRLLALLAEGEQGQEREHVERMWVFLLTGLETFQKDLKKVGSLQEFFPLTQRKDRDTLVKTGTSGGALEIAARVATIQTPWLAVEDDQIPDMKTQISKMDSLMQEMLQRVNVPLWSVEAKQEAWVEDIKDEPDQDETLEEMMQVELVSQEGTTSNCCHHPRCKLGCILCLLN
;
A
#
# COMPACT_ATOMS: atom_id res chain seq x y z
N MET A 1 29.07 -32.47 -22.60
CA MET A 1 27.67 -31.98 -22.67
C MET A 1 27.11 -31.42 -21.34
N ASN A 2 27.85 -31.46 -20.22
CA ASN A 2 27.28 -31.13 -18.90
C ASN A 2 27.47 -29.66 -18.49
N ARG A 3 28.57 -29.02 -18.93
CA ARG A 3 28.88 -27.60 -18.65
C ARG A 3 27.85 -26.63 -19.24
N TRP A 4 27.37 -26.88 -20.46
CA TRP A 4 26.36 -26.04 -21.11
C TRP A 4 24.99 -26.12 -20.43
N ARG A 5 24.56 -27.32 -20.00
CA ARG A 5 23.30 -27.48 -19.25
C ARG A 5 23.35 -26.77 -17.90
N GLN A 6 24.49 -26.82 -17.22
CA GLN A 6 24.67 -26.15 -15.95
C GLN A 6 24.63 -24.61 -16.10
N SER A 7 25.32 -24.07 -17.10
CA SER A 7 25.29 -22.63 -17.41
C SER A 7 23.89 -22.13 -17.83
N VAL A 8 23.15 -22.88 -18.65
CA VAL A 8 21.77 -22.52 -19.01
C VAL A 8 20.85 -22.58 -17.79
N GLY A 9 21.05 -23.55 -16.90
CA GLY A 9 20.31 -23.67 -15.64
C GLY A 9 20.56 -22.49 -14.70
N GLU A 10 21.82 -22.03 -14.59
CA GLU A 10 22.21 -20.87 -13.79
C GLU A 10 21.59 -19.58 -14.32
N ILE A 11 21.63 -19.35 -15.64
CA ILE A 11 20.99 -18.18 -16.28
C ILE A 11 19.47 -18.19 -16.02
N GLN A 12 18.82 -19.34 -16.19
CA GLN A 12 17.38 -19.44 -15.97
C GLN A 12 17.01 -19.24 -14.49
N ALA A 13 17.85 -19.73 -13.56
CA ALA A 13 17.65 -19.52 -12.13
C ALA A 13 17.78 -18.04 -11.76
N ARG A 14 18.76 -17.33 -12.33
CA ARG A 14 18.94 -15.89 -12.13
C ARG A 14 17.75 -15.09 -12.65
N GLN A 15 17.29 -15.36 -13.88
CA GLN A 15 16.12 -14.69 -14.45
C GLN A 15 14.87 -14.88 -13.58
N ARG A 16 14.67 -16.08 -13.01
CA ARG A 16 13.57 -16.33 -12.08
C ARG A 16 13.68 -15.46 -10.83
N GLN A 17 14.87 -15.34 -10.24
CA GLN A 17 15.10 -14.48 -9.07
C GLN A 17 14.83 -13.00 -9.39
N VAL A 18 15.20 -12.53 -10.59
CA VAL A 18 14.91 -11.17 -11.04
C VAL A 18 13.40 -10.94 -11.16
N THR A 19 12.67 -11.83 -11.85
CA THR A 19 11.20 -11.74 -11.97
C THR A 19 10.49 -11.83 -10.62
N GLU A 20 11.03 -12.62 -9.70
CA GLU A 20 10.58 -12.69 -8.32
C GLU A 20 10.75 -11.34 -7.60
N CYS A 21 11.91 -10.69 -7.74
CA CYS A 21 12.16 -9.37 -7.19
C CYS A 21 11.22 -8.31 -7.77
N GLU A 22 10.95 -8.34 -9.08
CA GLU A 22 9.99 -7.44 -9.74
C GLU A 22 8.58 -7.58 -9.14
N ARG A 23 8.12 -8.81 -8.95
CA ARG A 23 6.81 -9.08 -8.31
C ARG A 23 6.78 -8.58 -6.87
N ALA A 24 7.85 -8.77 -6.10
CA ALA A 24 7.98 -8.23 -4.75
C ALA A 24 7.92 -6.71 -4.74
N GLN A 25 8.55 -6.05 -5.72
CA GLN A 25 8.55 -4.60 -5.82
C GLN A 25 7.14 -4.05 -6.10
N VAL A 26 6.41 -4.66 -7.03
CA VAL A 26 5.00 -4.29 -7.29
C VAL A 26 4.14 -4.50 -6.04
N ALA A 27 4.34 -5.63 -5.35
CA ALA A 27 3.68 -5.90 -4.08
C ALA A 27 4.02 -4.83 -3.03
N LEU A 28 5.28 -4.47 -2.87
CA LEU A 28 5.73 -3.44 -1.93
C LEU A 28 5.01 -2.13 -2.20
N SER A 29 4.97 -1.65 -3.45
CA SER A 29 4.28 -0.41 -3.84
C SER A 29 2.81 -0.42 -3.45
N LYS A 30 2.10 -1.54 -3.68
CA LYS A 30 0.69 -1.70 -3.29
C LYS A 30 0.51 -1.68 -1.77
N VAL A 31 1.37 -2.39 -1.03
CA VAL A 31 1.32 -2.44 0.44
C VAL A 31 1.61 -1.05 1.04
N THR A 32 2.61 -0.33 0.54
CA THR A 32 2.95 1.00 1.05
C THR A 32 1.88 2.03 0.73
N ALA A 33 1.24 1.95 -0.45
CA ALA A 33 0.11 2.81 -0.80
C ALA A 33 -1.11 2.54 0.11
N CYS A 34 -1.43 1.26 0.36
CA CYS A 34 -2.48 0.88 1.31
C CYS A 34 -2.16 1.38 2.72
N PHE A 35 -0.92 1.22 3.16
CA PHE A 35 -0.47 1.71 4.47
C PHE A 35 -0.66 3.23 4.59
N GLN A 36 -0.27 4.00 3.57
CA GLN A 36 -0.47 5.44 3.51
C GLN A 36 -1.94 5.84 3.58
N GLN A 37 -2.81 5.14 2.85
CA GLN A 37 -4.24 5.42 2.88
C GLN A 37 -4.86 5.11 4.24
N MET A 38 -4.50 4.00 4.87
CA MET A 38 -4.97 3.73 6.23
C MET A 38 -4.42 4.75 7.23
N ALA A 39 -3.15 5.16 7.07
CA ALA A 39 -2.52 6.17 7.90
C ALA A 39 -3.19 7.55 7.80
N SER A 40 -3.81 7.88 6.66
CA SER A 40 -4.56 9.14 6.52
C SER A 40 -5.87 9.16 7.31
N SER A 41 -6.37 7.99 7.70
CA SER A 41 -7.57 7.83 8.54
C SER A 41 -7.26 7.85 10.05
N LEU A 42 -5.99 7.97 10.46
CA LEU A 42 -5.66 8.08 11.89
C LEU A 42 -6.04 9.46 12.43
N GLY A 43 -6.67 9.48 13.59
CA GLY A 43 -7.18 10.69 14.24
C GLY A 43 -8.54 11.19 13.72
N SER A 44 -9.14 10.55 12.71
CA SER A 44 -10.50 10.84 12.26
C SER A 44 -11.56 10.02 13.02
N ASP A 45 -12.84 10.22 12.70
CA ASP A 45 -13.94 9.41 13.21
C ASP A 45 -13.92 7.95 12.73
N SER A 46 -13.12 7.62 11.70
CA SER A 46 -12.86 6.25 11.27
C SER A 46 -11.67 5.58 11.99
N ASP A 47 -10.96 6.29 12.88
CA ASP A 47 -9.89 5.70 13.69
C ASP A 47 -10.47 4.79 14.79
N GLY A 48 -9.90 3.58 14.90
CA GLY A 48 -10.38 2.54 15.77
C GLY A 48 -9.37 1.40 15.91
N SER A 49 -9.60 0.51 16.86
CA SER A 49 -8.71 -0.63 17.13
C SER A 49 -8.51 -1.52 15.90
N SER A 50 -9.57 -1.79 15.14
CA SER A 50 -9.52 -2.59 13.91
C SER A 50 -8.62 -1.94 12.85
N LEU A 51 -8.78 -0.63 12.56
CA LEU A 51 -7.90 0.08 11.62
C LEU A 51 -6.43 0.00 12.08
N ARG A 52 -6.16 0.14 13.37
CA ARG A 52 -4.79 0.09 13.91
C ARG A 52 -4.17 -1.30 13.87
N GLU A 53 -4.98 -2.35 14.01
CA GLU A 53 -4.57 -3.74 13.85
C GLU A 53 -4.20 -4.01 12.39
N GLU A 54 -5.09 -3.69 11.44
CA GLU A 54 -4.85 -3.80 9.99
C GLU A 54 -3.61 -3.01 9.55
N LEU A 55 -3.43 -1.81 10.11
CA LEU A 55 -2.25 -0.97 9.85
C LEU A 55 -0.97 -1.61 10.43
N ALA A 56 -1.05 -2.29 11.57
CA ALA A 56 0.08 -3.03 12.14
C ALA A 56 0.43 -4.29 11.32
N GLU A 57 -0.55 -4.99 10.80
CA GLU A 57 -0.37 -6.15 9.90
C GLU A 57 0.22 -5.74 8.56
N THR A 58 -0.33 -4.68 7.95
CA THR A 58 0.17 -4.11 6.69
C THR A 58 1.61 -3.62 6.84
N ARG A 59 1.92 -2.97 7.97
CA ARG A 59 3.30 -2.58 8.33
C ARG A 59 4.23 -3.78 8.41
N ALA A 60 3.78 -4.87 9.03
CA ALA A 60 4.58 -6.09 9.17
C ALA A 60 4.85 -6.73 7.80
N LEU A 61 3.84 -6.78 6.95
CA LEU A 61 3.97 -7.27 5.58
C LEU A 61 4.98 -6.43 4.77
N ALA A 62 4.86 -5.10 4.82
CA ALA A 62 5.82 -4.19 4.18
C ALA A 62 7.24 -4.41 4.68
N HIS A 63 7.43 -4.57 6.01
CA HIS A 63 8.73 -4.86 6.60
C HIS A 63 9.38 -6.12 6.00
N LYS A 64 8.62 -7.22 5.95
CA LYS A 64 9.10 -8.51 5.41
C LYS A 64 9.43 -8.42 3.92
N ILE A 65 8.60 -7.73 3.13
CA ILE A 65 8.89 -7.53 1.70
C ILE A 65 10.16 -6.71 1.53
N CYS A 66 10.33 -5.62 2.27
CA CYS A 66 11.53 -4.77 2.22
C CYS A 66 12.82 -5.54 2.55
N THR A 67 12.83 -6.28 3.67
CA THR A 67 14.03 -7.03 4.10
C THR A 67 14.36 -8.17 3.14
N GLY A 68 13.34 -8.91 2.70
CA GLY A 68 13.48 -10.00 1.74
C GLY A 68 13.97 -9.52 0.36
N LEU A 69 13.44 -8.40 -0.12
CA LEU A 69 13.83 -7.79 -1.40
C LEU A 69 15.27 -7.23 -1.33
N HIS A 70 15.63 -6.54 -0.24
CA HIS A 70 17.00 -6.06 -0.02
C HIS A 70 18.03 -7.18 -0.11
N ARG A 71 17.83 -8.28 0.64
CA ARG A 71 18.75 -9.44 0.66
C ARG A 71 18.97 -10.01 -0.75
N ARG A 72 17.89 -10.12 -1.54
CA ARG A 72 17.91 -10.72 -2.88
C ARG A 72 18.54 -9.80 -3.91
N LEU A 73 18.17 -8.52 -3.92
CA LEU A 73 18.80 -7.54 -4.79
C LEU A 73 20.30 -7.41 -4.50
N LEU A 74 20.69 -7.42 -3.22
CA LEU A 74 22.09 -7.40 -2.82
C LEU A 74 22.86 -8.62 -3.37
N ALA A 75 22.29 -9.83 -3.29
CA ALA A 75 22.89 -11.03 -3.86
C ALA A 75 23.03 -10.93 -5.40
N LEU A 76 21.96 -10.53 -6.10
CA LEU A 76 21.95 -10.36 -7.55
C LEU A 76 22.97 -9.32 -8.06
N LEU A 77 23.21 -8.26 -7.28
CA LEU A 77 24.18 -7.20 -7.59
C LEU A 77 25.62 -7.60 -7.27
N ALA A 78 25.83 -8.47 -6.27
CA ALA A 78 27.12 -9.01 -5.89
C ALA A 78 27.66 -10.02 -6.91
N GLU A 79 26.78 -10.79 -7.56
CA GLU A 79 27.14 -11.85 -8.53
C GLU A 79 27.64 -11.32 -9.90
N GLY A 80 27.65 -10.00 -10.11
CA GLY A 80 28.71 -9.38 -10.91
C GLY A 80 28.68 -9.52 -12.44
N GLU A 81 27.53 -9.72 -13.09
CA GLU A 81 27.45 -9.66 -14.57
C GLU A 81 27.04 -8.28 -15.06
N GLN A 82 27.75 -7.71 -16.06
CA GLN A 82 27.41 -6.42 -16.67
C GLN A 82 26.37 -6.58 -17.80
N GLY A 83 25.54 -5.56 -18.01
CA GLY A 83 24.57 -5.50 -19.10
C GLY A 83 23.15 -5.15 -18.62
N GLN A 84 22.19 -5.31 -19.53
CA GLN A 84 20.80 -4.86 -19.34
C GLN A 84 20.11 -5.47 -18.11
N GLU A 85 20.42 -6.72 -17.74
CA GLU A 85 19.86 -7.36 -16.55
C GLU A 85 20.38 -6.72 -15.26
N ARG A 86 21.68 -6.39 -15.20
CA ARG A 86 22.24 -5.68 -14.05
C ARG A 86 21.68 -4.28 -13.92
N GLU A 87 21.66 -3.51 -15.02
CA GLU A 87 21.03 -2.19 -15.03
C GLU A 87 19.61 -2.28 -14.48
N HIS A 88 18.84 -3.29 -14.90
CA HIS A 88 17.49 -3.50 -14.41
C HIS A 88 17.41 -3.75 -12.89
N VAL A 89 18.28 -4.60 -12.35
CA VAL A 89 18.38 -4.84 -10.90
C VAL A 89 18.84 -3.57 -10.16
N GLU A 90 19.74 -2.77 -10.73
CA GLU A 90 20.15 -1.47 -10.19
C GLU A 90 18.99 -0.48 -10.14
N ARG A 91 18.06 -0.49 -11.12
CA ARG A 91 16.84 0.31 -11.02
C ARG A 91 15.95 -0.16 -9.88
N MET A 92 15.74 -1.47 -9.75
CA MET A 92 14.95 -2.03 -8.64
C MET A 92 15.56 -1.66 -7.28
N TRP A 93 16.89 -1.61 -7.19
CA TRP A 93 17.61 -1.14 -6.00
C TRP A 93 17.29 0.32 -5.66
N VAL A 94 17.33 1.23 -6.64
CA VAL A 94 16.99 2.65 -6.45
C VAL A 94 15.51 2.83 -6.11
N PHE A 95 14.62 2.04 -6.72
CA PHE A 95 13.20 2.05 -6.37
C PHE A 95 12.95 1.56 -4.95
N LEU A 96 13.61 0.49 -4.51
CA LEU A 96 13.52 0.01 -3.13
C LEU A 96 14.01 1.08 -2.16
N LEU A 97 15.13 1.75 -2.46
CA LEU A 97 15.66 2.82 -1.61
C LEU A 97 14.66 3.98 -1.45
N THR A 98 14.08 4.45 -2.56
CA THR A 98 13.07 5.52 -2.54
C THR A 98 11.79 5.08 -1.84
N GLY A 99 11.36 3.84 -2.05
CA GLY A 99 10.21 3.23 -1.39
C GLY A 99 10.41 3.12 0.13
N LEU A 100 11.60 2.72 0.57
CA LEU A 100 11.98 2.66 1.98
C LEU A 100 11.96 4.04 2.64
N GLU A 101 12.51 5.05 1.99
CA GLU A 101 12.50 6.42 2.51
C GLU A 101 11.07 6.93 2.72
N THR A 102 10.21 6.70 1.72
CA THR A 102 8.80 7.10 1.76
C THR A 102 8.06 6.36 2.87
N PHE A 103 8.17 5.03 2.89
CA PHE A 103 7.54 4.20 3.93
C PHE A 103 8.02 4.57 5.33
N GLN A 104 9.29 4.90 5.51
CA GLN A 104 9.81 5.33 6.80
C GLN A 104 9.21 6.67 7.27
N LYS A 105 9.02 7.63 6.36
CA LYS A 105 8.30 8.88 6.68
C LYS A 105 6.90 8.58 7.17
N ASP A 106 6.20 7.64 6.52
CA ASP A 106 4.86 7.22 6.94
C ASP A 106 4.87 6.52 8.30
N LEU A 107 5.86 5.66 8.60
CA LEU A 107 6.00 5.03 9.92
C LEU A 107 6.17 6.08 11.03
N LYS A 108 7.04 7.09 10.80
CA LYS A 108 7.25 8.19 11.75
C LYS A 108 5.97 9.00 11.95
N LYS A 109 5.24 9.28 10.87
CA LYS A 109 3.95 9.97 10.89
C LYS A 109 2.91 9.18 11.69
N VAL A 110 2.72 7.91 11.38
CA VAL A 110 1.79 7.01 12.08
C VAL A 110 2.11 6.93 13.57
N GLY A 111 3.39 6.73 13.93
CA GLY A 111 3.80 6.67 15.33
C GLY A 111 3.42 7.94 16.08
N SER A 112 3.65 9.11 15.48
CA SER A 112 3.27 10.40 16.06
C SER A 112 1.75 10.55 16.20
N LEU A 113 0.99 10.17 15.17
CA LEU A 113 -0.48 10.24 15.18
C LEU A 113 -1.10 9.32 16.25
N GLN A 114 -0.55 8.12 16.43
CA GLN A 114 -1.01 7.20 17.47
C GLN A 114 -0.74 7.72 18.89
N GLU A 115 0.33 8.49 19.07
CA GLU A 115 0.63 9.18 20.34
C GLU A 115 -0.31 10.38 20.58
N PHE A 116 -0.64 11.16 19.54
CA PHE A 116 -1.56 12.29 19.67
C PHE A 116 -3.02 11.87 19.87
N PHE A 117 -3.42 10.74 19.29
CA PHE A 117 -4.76 10.18 19.39
C PHE A 117 -4.70 8.82 20.08
N PRO A 118 -4.61 8.72 21.41
CA PRO A 118 -4.68 7.44 22.09
C PRO A 118 -6.06 6.78 21.89
N LEU A 119 -6.15 5.45 21.98
CA LEU A 119 -7.43 4.70 21.98
C LEU A 119 -7.55 3.80 23.23
N THR A 120 -6.83 4.14 24.29
CA THR A 120 -6.76 3.33 25.51
C THR A 120 -8.03 3.41 26.35
N GLN A 121 -8.73 4.54 26.29
CA GLN A 121 -9.93 4.81 27.05
C GLN A 121 -11.05 5.29 26.14
N ARG A 122 -12.30 5.09 26.58
CA ARG A 122 -13.49 5.57 25.84
C ARG A 122 -13.50 7.08 25.63
N LYS A 123 -12.96 7.85 26.59
CA LYS A 123 -12.84 9.32 26.50
C LYS A 123 -11.88 9.78 25.42
N ASP A 124 -10.91 8.93 25.04
CA ASP A 124 -9.95 9.31 24.01
C ASP A 124 -10.65 9.50 22.65
N ARG A 125 -11.79 8.81 22.44
CA ARG A 125 -12.60 8.97 21.22
C ARG A 125 -13.22 10.36 21.07
N ASP A 126 -13.31 11.14 22.15
CA ASP A 126 -13.80 12.52 22.10
C ASP A 126 -12.76 13.47 21.46
N THR A 127 -11.49 13.05 21.37
CA THR A 127 -10.41 13.81 20.72
C THR A 127 -10.32 13.58 19.21
N LEU A 128 -11.06 12.60 18.68
CA LEU A 128 -11.06 12.28 17.26
C LEU A 128 -11.79 13.36 16.46
N VAL A 129 -11.21 13.70 15.31
CA VAL A 129 -11.76 14.69 14.39
C VAL A 129 -12.93 14.08 13.64
N LYS A 130 -14.14 14.61 13.86
CA LYS A 130 -15.35 14.16 13.18
C LYS A 130 -15.44 14.82 11.81
N THR A 131 -14.93 14.15 10.77
CA THR A 131 -14.97 14.68 9.40
C THR A 131 -16.21 14.21 8.64
N GLY A 132 -17.01 13.30 9.20
CA GLY A 132 -18.26 12.81 8.58
C GLY A 132 -18.02 11.92 7.37
N THR A 133 -16.76 11.53 7.14
CA THR A 133 -16.32 10.70 6.02
C THR A 133 -15.90 9.34 6.56
N SER A 134 -16.76 8.33 6.36
CA SER A 134 -16.41 6.93 6.63
C SER A 134 -15.45 6.43 5.54
N GLY A 135 -14.19 6.17 5.88
CA GLY A 135 -13.16 5.75 4.92
C GLY A 135 -13.26 4.28 4.48
N GLY A 136 -13.16 4.02 3.17
CA GLY A 136 -13.10 2.68 2.54
C GLY A 136 -11.79 1.90 2.76
N ALA A 137 -11.06 2.20 3.83
CA ALA A 137 -9.75 1.63 4.13
C ALA A 137 -9.78 0.10 4.30
N LEU A 138 -10.90 -0.46 4.78
CA LEU A 138 -11.06 -1.89 5.03
C LEU A 138 -11.05 -2.73 3.74
N GLU A 139 -11.63 -2.19 2.65
CA GLU A 139 -11.65 -2.88 1.35
C GLU A 139 -10.23 -3.03 0.77
N ILE A 140 -9.37 -2.05 1.03
CA ILE A 140 -8.00 -2.03 0.51
C ILE A 140 -7.10 -2.96 1.32
N ALA A 141 -7.30 -3.05 2.63
CA ALA A 141 -6.61 -4.01 3.49
C ALA A 141 -6.87 -5.46 3.03
N ALA A 142 -8.12 -5.80 2.68
CA ALA A 142 -8.47 -7.12 2.14
C ALA A 142 -7.71 -7.46 0.84
N ARG A 143 -7.53 -6.48 -0.06
CA ARG A 143 -6.74 -6.65 -1.29
C ARG A 143 -5.26 -6.91 -0.97
N VAL A 144 -4.71 -6.24 0.03
CA VAL A 144 -3.31 -6.43 0.48
C VAL A 144 -3.09 -7.79 1.14
N ALA A 145 -4.06 -8.32 1.89
CA ALA A 145 -3.96 -9.63 2.52
C ALA A 145 -3.76 -10.78 1.51
N THR A 146 -4.16 -10.59 0.24
CA THR A 146 -3.97 -11.59 -0.84
C THR A 146 -2.57 -11.59 -1.45
N ILE A 147 -1.69 -10.64 -1.08
CA ILE A 147 -0.35 -10.54 -1.64
C ILE A 147 0.48 -11.76 -1.21
N GLN A 148 0.77 -12.61 -2.19
CA GLN A 148 1.67 -13.74 -2.03
C GLN A 148 3.02 -13.39 -2.68
N THR A 149 4.09 -13.42 -1.89
CA THR A 149 5.45 -13.55 -2.44
C THR A 149 6.06 -14.84 -1.90
N PRO A 150 6.71 -15.67 -2.75
CA PRO A 150 7.17 -17.01 -2.37
C PRO A 150 8.04 -17.08 -1.09
N TRP A 151 8.75 -16.01 -0.75
CA TRP A 151 9.62 -15.93 0.44
C TRP A 151 8.93 -15.40 1.69
N LEU A 152 7.75 -14.79 1.60
CA LEU A 152 7.03 -14.25 2.77
C LEU A 152 6.69 -15.32 3.81
N ALA A 153 6.50 -16.57 3.37
CA ALA A 153 6.16 -17.70 4.24
C ALA A 153 7.40 -18.38 4.87
N VAL A 154 8.61 -18.11 4.36
CA VAL A 154 9.83 -18.83 4.74
C VAL A 154 10.67 -18.04 5.76
N GLU A 155 10.56 -16.71 5.76
CA GLU A 155 11.35 -15.83 6.62
C GLU A 155 10.56 -15.48 7.90
N ASP A 156 10.86 -16.16 9.01
CA ASP A 156 10.37 -15.86 10.36
C ASP A 156 11.17 -14.71 10.98
N ASP A 157 11.14 -13.55 10.32
CA ASP A 157 11.64 -12.32 10.94
C ASP A 157 10.57 -11.83 11.93
N GLN A 158 10.90 -11.87 13.22
CA GLN A 158 10.07 -11.28 14.27
C GLN A 158 9.70 -9.85 13.90
N ILE A 159 8.40 -9.55 13.92
CA ILE A 159 7.88 -8.23 13.61
C ILE A 159 8.34 -7.27 14.72
N PRO A 160 9.21 -6.30 14.42
CA PRO A 160 9.69 -5.35 15.43
C PRO A 160 8.56 -4.44 15.90
N ASP A 161 8.71 -3.84 17.08
CA ASP A 161 7.88 -2.69 17.47
C ASP A 161 8.13 -1.49 16.53
N MET A 162 7.28 -0.47 16.58
CA MET A 162 7.34 0.69 15.69
C MET A 162 8.70 1.40 15.71
N LYS A 163 9.27 1.65 16.90
CA LYS A 163 10.53 2.41 17.05
C LYS A 163 11.71 1.59 16.55
N THR A 164 11.73 0.30 16.88
CA THR A 164 12.73 -0.63 16.38
C THR A 164 12.61 -0.78 14.85
N GLN A 165 11.40 -0.80 14.29
CA GLN A 165 11.22 -0.84 12.84
C GLN A 165 11.79 0.39 12.15
N ILE A 166 11.51 1.60 12.65
CA ILE A 166 12.05 2.85 12.09
C ILE A 166 13.57 2.81 12.07
N SER A 167 14.19 2.37 13.17
CA SER A 167 15.64 2.24 13.30
C SER A 167 16.22 1.18 12.37
N LYS A 168 15.53 0.04 12.20
CA LYS A 168 15.91 -1.00 11.22
C LYS A 168 15.83 -0.48 9.79
N MET A 169 14.82 0.33 9.46
CA MET A 169 14.71 0.97 8.14
C MET A 169 15.87 1.95 7.88
N ASP A 170 16.25 2.76 8.88
CA ASP A 170 17.43 3.63 8.79
C ASP A 170 18.70 2.81 8.50
N SER A 171 18.93 1.74 9.28
CA SER A 171 20.08 0.86 9.09
C SER A 171 20.07 0.19 7.71
N LEU A 172 18.90 -0.23 7.22
CA LEU A 172 18.75 -0.87 5.92
C LEU A 172 19.12 0.10 4.79
N MET A 173 18.59 1.32 4.82
CA MET A 173 18.92 2.35 3.83
C MET A 173 20.42 2.70 3.86
N GLN A 174 21.02 2.80 5.04
CA GLN A 174 22.47 3.03 5.18
C GLN A 174 23.28 1.88 4.59
N GLU A 175 22.89 0.62 4.84
CA GLU A 175 23.53 -0.52 4.21
C GLU A 175 23.39 -0.45 2.68
N MET A 176 22.20 -0.12 2.17
CA MET A 176 21.97 -0.02 0.73
C MET A 176 22.89 1.01 0.07
N LEU A 177 23.08 2.17 0.71
CA LEU A 177 23.96 3.23 0.21
C LEU A 177 25.45 2.86 0.26
N GLN A 178 25.85 1.95 1.14
CA GLN A 178 27.26 1.58 1.37
C GLN A 178 27.70 0.34 0.58
N ARG A 179 26.79 -0.61 0.35
CA ARG A 179 27.13 -1.93 -0.23
C ARG A 179 27.24 -1.94 -1.74
N VAL A 180 26.42 -1.15 -2.42
CA VAL A 180 26.36 -1.12 -3.88
C VAL A 180 26.54 0.32 -4.34
N ASN A 181 27.56 0.54 -5.18
CA ASN A 181 27.83 1.85 -5.76
C ASN A 181 26.91 2.12 -6.96
N VAL A 182 25.61 2.30 -6.69
CA VAL A 182 24.60 2.72 -7.68
C VAL A 182 24.16 4.13 -7.31
N PRO A 183 24.70 5.17 -7.97
CA PRO A 183 24.23 6.53 -7.77
C PRO A 183 22.74 6.67 -8.14
N LEU A 184 21.96 7.41 -7.37
CA LEU A 184 20.52 7.59 -7.67
C LEU A 184 20.28 8.19 -9.06
N TRP A 185 21.21 9.03 -9.55
CA TRP A 185 21.13 9.67 -10.86
C TRP A 185 21.57 8.78 -12.04
N SER A 186 22.12 7.58 -11.80
CA SER A 186 22.64 6.73 -12.88
C SER A 186 21.58 5.82 -13.48
N VAL A 187 20.37 5.81 -12.91
CA VAL A 187 19.26 4.97 -13.34
C VAL A 187 18.37 5.75 -14.30
N GLU A 188 18.26 5.27 -15.54
CA GLU A 188 17.36 5.83 -16.54
C GLU A 188 15.92 5.30 -16.36
N ALA A 189 14.95 6.20 -16.44
CA ALA A 189 13.53 5.83 -16.48
C ALA A 189 13.22 5.20 -17.84
N LYS A 190 12.61 4.00 -17.83
CA LYS A 190 12.18 3.30 -19.06
C LYS A 190 10.77 3.67 -19.51
N GLN A 191 9.97 4.23 -18.61
CA GLN A 191 8.62 4.68 -18.89
C GLN A 191 8.63 6.17 -19.18
N GLU A 192 7.88 6.59 -20.20
CA GLU A 192 7.67 7.99 -20.47
C GLU A 192 6.88 8.63 -19.31
N ALA A 193 7.25 9.85 -18.92
CA ALA A 193 6.72 10.54 -17.74
C ALA A 193 5.19 10.75 -17.75
N TRP A 194 4.53 10.53 -18.89
CA TRP A 194 3.11 10.80 -19.13
C TRP A 194 2.27 9.54 -19.38
N VAL A 195 2.90 8.37 -19.42
CA VAL A 195 2.18 7.11 -19.61
C VAL A 195 1.73 6.62 -18.23
N GLU A 196 0.46 6.83 -17.92
CA GLU A 196 -0.19 6.16 -16.79
C GLU A 196 -0.37 4.67 -17.15
N ASP A 197 0.08 3.78 -16.25
CA ASP A 197 -0.03 2.32 -16.41
C ASP A 197 -1.51 1.91 -16.20
N ILE A 198 -2.36 2.17 -17.21
CA ILE A 198 -3.67 1.54 -17.32
C ILE A 198 -3.38 0.09 -17.68
N LYS A 199 -3.14 -0.74 -16.66
CA LYS A 199 -3.26 -2.18 -16.86
C LYS A 199 -4.72 -2.45 -17.13
N ASP A 200 -4.98 -2.93 -18.34
CA ASP A 200 -6.19 -3.66 -18.70
C ASP A 200 -6.30 -4.88 -17.76
N GLU A 201 -6.72 -4.66 -16.51
CA GLU A 201 -7.58 -5.64 -15.86
C GLU A 201 -8.78 -5.80 -16.81
N PRO A 202 -9.24 -7.04 -17.11
CA PRO A 202 -10.39 -7.20 -17.99
C PRO A 202 -11.61 -6.57 -17.31
N ASP A 203 -11.88 -5.31 -17.65
CA ASP A 203 -13.06 -4.59 -17.24
C ASP A 203 -14.26 -5.40 -17.71
N GLN A 204 -15.06 -5.82 -16.73
CA GLN A 204 -16.47 -5.99 -16.96
C GLN A 204 -16.96 -4.61 -17.40
N ASP A 205 -17.27 -4.55 -18.68
CA ASP A 205 -17.76 -3.40 -19.43
C ASP A 205 -19.10 -2.94 -18.83
N GLU A 206 -19.07 -2.32 -17.64
CA GLU A 206 -20.16 -1.48 -17.15
C GLU A 206 -19.97 -0.10 -17.76
N THR A 207 -20.43 -0.04 -19.01
CA THR A 207 -20.62 1.13 -19.86
C THR A 207 -20.71 2.43 -19.07
N LEU A 208 -19.67 3.26 -19.16
CA LEU A 208 -19.58 4.61 -18.60
C LEU A 208 -20.79 5.50 -19.02
N GLU A 209 -21.51 5.11 -20.08
CA GLU A 209 -22.73 5.75 -20.57
C GLU A 209 -23.96 5.55 -19.66
N GLU A 210 -24.00 4.52 -18.81
CA GLU A 210 -25.14 4.30 -17.90
C GLU A 210 -25.08 5.22 -16.67
N MET A 211 -23.88 5.62 -16.23
CA MET A 211 -23.68 6.63 -15.17
C MET A 211 -24.05 8.06 -15.58
N MET A 212 -24.18 8.34 -16.89
CA MET A 212 -24.57 9.66 -17.41
C MET A 212 -26.08 9.78 -17.71
N GLN A 213 -26.88 8.77 -17.37
CA GLN A 213 -28.33 8.87 -17.51
C GLN A 213 -28.93 9.65 -16.35
N VAL A 214 -29.07 10.96 -16.56
CA VAL A 214 -29.87 11.83 -15.70
C VAL A 214 -31.34 11.51 -15.96
N GLU A 215 -31.97 10.70 -15.10
CA GLU A 215 -33.43 10.55 -15.10
C GLU A 215 -34.07 11.92 -14.81
N LEU A 216 -34.62 12.54 -15.86
CA LEU A 216 -35.54 13.65 -15.73
C LEU A 216 -36.84 13.11 -15.12
N VAL A 217 -36.97 13.24 -13.80
CA VAL A 217 -38.25 12.98 -13.12
C VAL A 217 -39.26 14.02 -13.60
N SER A 218 -40.16 13.57 -14.47
CA SER A 218 -41.34 14.32 -14.87
C SER A 218 -42.23 14.55 -13.66
N GLN A 219 -42.45 15.82 -13.34
CA GLN A 219 -43.27 16.25 -12.22
C GLN A 219 -44.75 16.09 -12.58
N GLU A 220 -45.34 14.92 -12.29
CA GLU A 220 -46.78 14.76 -12.24
C GLU A 220 -47.21 14.44 -10.80
N GLY A 221 -48.06 15.33 -10.28
CA GLY A 221 -48.38 15.42 -8.87
C GLY A 221 -49.10 14.19 -8.33
N THR A 222 -48.64 13.74 -7.16
CA THR A 222 -49.50 13.13 -6.13
C THR A 222 -48.82 13.33 -4.77
N THR A 223 -49.48 14.09 -3.91
CA THR A 223 -49.13 14.22 -2.49
C THR A 223 -49.20 12.84 -1.82
N SER A 224 -48.06 12.28 -1.41
CA SER A 224 -48.04 11.04 -0.63
C SER A 224 -47.05 11.12 0.54
N ASN A 225 -47.64 11.35 1.71
CA ASN A 225 -47.38 10.73 3.01
C ASN A 225 -45.92 10.47 3.43
N CYS A 226 -45.39 11.41 4.22
CA CYS A 226 -44.29 11.14 5.15
C CYS A 226 -44.72 10.18 6.27
N CYS A 227 -44.00 9.06 6.38
CA CYS A 227 -43.74 8.25 7.58
C CYS A 227 -44.95 7.77 8.42
N HIS A 228 -45.46 6.56 8.12
CA HIS A 228 -46.26 5.78 9.07
C HIS A 228 -45.34 4.81 9.84
N HIS A 229 -44.82 5.23 11.00
CA HIS A 229 -44.20 4.32 11.96
C HIS A 229 -44.75 4.63 13.37
N PRO A 230 -45.38 3.68 14.09
CA PRO A 230 -46.17 3.97 15.30
C PRO A 230 -45.39 4.42 16.56
N ARG A 231 -44.13 4.87 16.45
CA ARG A 231 -43.32 5.35 17.59
C ARG A 231 -42.44 6.57 17.31
N CYS A 232 -42.68 7.33 16.24
CA CYS A 232 -41.95 8.60 16.04
C CYS A 232 -42.61 9.72 16.85
N LYS A 233 -42.05 10.08 18.01
CA LYS A 233 -42.54 11.19 18.87
C LYS A 233 -41.72 12.48 18.77
N LEU A 234 -40.78 12.59 17.85
CA LEU A 234 -40.05 13.83 17.64
C LEU A 234 -39.80 14.06 16.14
N GLY A 235 -40.39 15.13 15.61
CA GLY A 235 -39.84 15.81 14.44
C GLY A 235 -40.77 15.95 13.24
N CYS A 236 -41.76 16.84 13.32
CA CYS A 236 -42.40 17.44 12.14
C CYS A 236 -42.73 18.93 12.40
N ILE A 237 -41.73 19.75 12.75
CA ILE A 237 -41.91 21.21 12.85
C ILE A 237 -41.26 21.96 11.66
N LEU A 238 -40.56 21.29 10.75
CA LEU A 238 -39.84 21.97 9.64
C LEU A 238 -40.49 21.84 8.25
N CYS A 239 -41.72 21.36 8.13
CA CYS A 239 -42.38 21.21 6.82
C CYS A 239 -43.29 22.38 6.41
N LEU A 240 -43.15 23.58 7.01
CA LEU A 240 -43.97 24.76 6.64
C LEU A 240 -43.15 26.04 6.49
N LEU A 241 -42.02 25.97 5.79
CA LEU A 241 -41.34 27.14 5.24
C LEU A 241 -40.86 26.84 3.82
N ASN A 242 -41.82 26.84 2.89
CA ASN A 242 -41.69 27.34 1.52
C ASN A 242 -43.08 27.64 0.97
#